data_AF-A0A562HU62-F1
#
_entry.id   AF-A0A562HU62-F1
#
_cell.length_a   1.000
_cell.length_b   1.000
_cell.length_c   1.000
_cell.angle_alpha   90.00
_cell.angle_beta   90.00
_cell.angle_gamma   90.00
#
_symmetry.space_group_name_H-M   'P 1'
#
loop_
_entity.id
_entity.type
_entity.pdbx_description
1 polymer ?
#
loop_
_entity_poly.entity_id
_entity_poly.type
_entity_poly.pdbx_seq_one_letter_code
_entity_poly.pdbx_strand_id
1 'polypeptide(L)'
;MKTNSRAAAQEQPGVVDRVVPRDTSLASFQGRTIDLSKSWEGAQACAVLSRTEVRCYASREEEKADLASRATSIGVSRGTAGPIGTLDWNGCDEGWVCIYEHQNFGGRKLSFNDEFWHDLATWAFVDMTTSFTNNQGGGLFGCSGSDSGILGDGAGDNLTMTDCTASANLGTYNDRTEDIHG
;
A
#
# COMPACT_ATOMS: atom_id res chain seq x y z
N MET A 1 21.37 -13.87 57.58
CA MET A 1 20.22 -13.81 56.65
C MET A 1 19.98 -12.35 56.33
N LYS A 2 19.81 -12.06 55.03
CA LYS A 2 19.93 -10.72 54.43
C LYS A 2 18.66 -9.89 54.64
N THR A 3 18.90 -8.59 54.69
CA THR A 3 18.05 -7.41 54.85
C THR A 3 16.83 -7.31 53.94
N ASN A 4 15.68 -6.86 54.46
CA ASN A 4 14.58 -6.29 53.67
C ASN A 4 14.46 -4.80 53.99
N SER A 5 15.16 -3.97 53.23
CA SER A 5 14.91 -2.53 53.16
C SER A 5 14.04 -2.25 51.94
N ARG A 6 12.80 -1.83 52.16
CA ARG A 6 11.96 -1.23 51.10
C ARG A 6 12.45 0.21 50.89
N ALA A 7 13.07 0.47 49.75
CA ALA A 7 13.31 1.81 49.25
C ALA A 7 12.04 2.35 48.58
N ALA A 8 11.74 3.62 48.82
CA ALA A 8 10.66 4.36 48.18
C ALA A 8 11.15 5.03 46.88
N ALA A 9 10.22 5.10 45.92
CA ALA A 9 10.04 6.05 44.82
C ALA A 9 11.17 6.25 43.79
N GLN A 10 10.82 6.04 42.50
CA GLN A 10 10.93 7.09 41.46
C GLN A 10 9.79 6.92 40.43
N GLU A 11 8.79 7.80 40.48
CA GLU A 11 7.89 8.09 39.36
C GLU A 11 8.73 8.71 38.23
N GLN A 12 8.76 8.08 37.05
CA GLN A 12 9.32 8.71 35.86
C GLN A 12 8.25 9.64 35.23
N PRO A 13 8.60 10.90 34.94
CA PRO A 13 7.67 11.85 34.33
C PRO A 13 7.38 11.47 32.88
N GLY A 14 6.12 11.70 32.47
CA GLY A 14 5.50 11.20 31.25
C GLY A 14 6.30 11.37 29.96
N VAL A 15 6.49 10.24 29.28
CA VAL A 15 6.68 10.21 27.83
C VAL A 15 5.32 10.55 27.23
N VAL A 16 5.22 11.72 26.60
CA VAL A 16 4.14 11.99 25.65
C VAL A 16 4.30 10.99 24.51
N ASP A 17 3.47 9.94 24.50
CA ASP A 17 3.31 9.08 23.33
C ASP A 17 2.98 9.99 22.16
N ARG A 18 3.96 10.22 21.28
CA ARG A 18 3.63 10.62 19.92
C ARG A 18 2.80 9.46 19.40
N VAL A 19 1.48 9.64 19.32
CA VAL A 19 0.59 8.74 18.59
C VAL A 19 1.08 8.78 17.15
N VAL A 20 1.98 7.86 16.80
CA VAL A 20 2.28 7.55 15.41
C VAL A 20 0.93 7.16 14.80
N PRO A 21 0.40 7.91 13.82
CA PRO A 21 -0.91 7.61 13.25
C PRO A 21 -0.91 6.14 12.85
N ARG A 22 -1.90 5.35 13.24
CA ARG A 22 -2.03 3.98 12.75
C ARG A 22 -2.72 4.01 11.39
N ASP A 23 -2.52 2.96 10.62
CA ASP A 23 -3.20 2.84 9.34
C ASP A 23 -4.71 2.78 9.57
N THR A 24 -5.45 3.52 8.75
CA THR A 24 -6.91 3.52 8.80
C THR A 24 -7.45 2.36 7.98
N SER A 25 -8.37 1.60 8.57
CA SER A 25 -9.21 0.64 7.82
C SER A 25 -10.37 1.33 7.10
N LEU A 26 -10.64 2.60 7.43
CA LEU A 26 -11.73 3.37 6.83
C LEU A 26 -11.33 3.90 5.46
N ALA A 27 -12.17 3.63 4.45
CA ALA A 27 -11.98 4.09 3.09
C ALA A 27 -13.20 4.82 2.55
N SER A 28 -13.01 5.74 1.62
CA SER A 28 -14.12 6.32 0.85
C SER A 28 -14.49 5.40 -0.31
N PHE A 29 -15.76 5.09 -0.51
CA PHE A 29 -16.28 4.30 -1.62
C PHE A 29 -17.63 4.87 -2.04
N GLN A 30 -17.81 5.26 -3.32
CA GLN A 30 -19.07 5.78 -3.86
C GLN A 30 -19.75 6.87 -3.00
N GLY A 31 -18.96 7.82 -2.48
CA GLY A 31 -19.46 8.95 -1.69
C GLY A 31 -19.80 8.65 -0.22
N ARG A 32 -19.49 7.45 0.27
CA ARG A 32 -19.67 7.05 1.67
C ARG A 32 -18.37 6.45 2.24
N THR A 33 -18.33 6.28 3.56
CA THR A 33 -17.21 5.60 4.24
C THR A 33 -17.54 4.12 4.45
N ILE A 34 -16.58 3.25 4.18
CA ILE A 34 -16.61 1.80 4.45
C ILE A 34 -15.46 1.41 5.38
N ASP A 35 -15.58 0.26 6.04
CA ASP A 35 -14.54 -0.31 6.90
C ASP A 35 -13.98 -1.59 6.27
N LEU A 36 -12.81 -1.46 5.63
CA LEU A 36 -12.17 -2.54 4.87
C LEU A 36 -11.74 -3.72 5.75
N SER A 37 -11.55 -3.51 7.05
CA SER A 37 -11.29 -4.61 7.99
C SER A 37 -12.47 -5.56 8.13
N LYS A 38 -13.69 -5.11 7.76
CA LYS A 38 -14.91 -5.91 7.81
C LYS A 38 -15.34 -6.40 6.43
N SER A 39 -15.32 -5.51 5.43
CA SER A 39 -15.76 -5.82 4.07
C SER A 39 -15.33 -4.74 3.09
N TRP A 40 -15.13 -5.14 1.83
CA TRP A 40 -14.90 -4.20 0.73
C TRP A 40 -16.20 -3.66 0.13
N GLU A 41 -17.35 -4.19 0.54
CA GLU A 41 -18.68 -3.72 0.13
C GLU A 41 -18.88 -3.55 -1.39
N GLY A 42 -18.21 -4.38 -2.18
CA GLY A 42 -18.25 -4.38 -3.65
C GLY A 42 -17.10 -3.63 -4.33
N ALA A 43 -16.26 -2.90 -3.57
CA ALA A 43 -15.04 -2.31 -4.12
C ALA A 43 -14.13 -3.38 -4.72
N GLN A 44 -13.50 -3.05 -5.85
CA GLN A 44 -12.59 -3.92 -6.58
C GLN A 44 -11.14 -3.40 -6.60
N ALA A 45 -10.96 -2.11 -6.35
CA ALA A 45 -9.65 -1.49 -6.25
C ALA A 45 -9.65 -0.45 -5.15
N CYS A 46 -8.57 -0.36 -4.39
CA CYS A 46 -8.36 0.71 -3.44
C CYS A 46 -6.93 1.27 -3.55
N ALA A 47 -6.84 2.60 -3.52
CA ALA A 47 -5.59 3.35 -3.46
C ALA A 47 -5.35 3.82 -2.02
N VAL A 48 -4.22 3.41 -1.45
CA VAL A 48 -3.69 3.86 -0.17
C VAL A 48 -2.80 5.06 -0.46
N LEU A 49 -3.32 6.25 -0.19
CA LEU A 49 -2.66 7.53 -0.51
C LEU A 49 -1.86 8.08 0.68
N SER A 50 -2.25 7.62 1.88
CA SER A 50 -1.49 7.76 3.11
C SER A 50 -2.04 6.76 4.11
N ARG A 51 -1.32 6.57 5.21
CA ARG A 51 -1.78 5.89 6.43
C ARG A 51 -3.19 6.30 6.92
N THR A 52 -3.68 7.49 6.57
CA THR A 52 -5.01 7.98 7.00
C THR A 52 -5.96 8.29 5.84
N GLU A 53 -5.57 8.06 4.59
CA GLU A 53 -6.42 8.29 3.41
C GLU A 53 -6.39 7.06 2.50
N VAL A 54 -7.51 6.32 2.50
CA VAL A 54 -7.74 5.21 1.58
C VAL A 54 -8.98 5.51 0.75
N ARG A 55 -8.88 5.31 -0.56
CA ARG A 55 -10.00 5.47 -1.49
C ARG A 55 -10.23 4.19 -2.25
N CYS A 56 -11.49 3.80 -2.37
CA CYS A 56 -11.90 2.58 -3.03
C CYS A 56 -12.87 2.89 -4.17
N TYR A 57 -12.86 1.99 -5.15
CA TYR A 57 -13.52 2.16 -6.43
C TYR A 57 -14.19 0.86 -6.84
N ALA A 58 -15.28 0.96 -7.61
CA ALA A 58 -16.02 -0.20 -8.07
C ALA A 58 -15.28 -0.92 -9.20
N SER A 59 -14.35 -0.24 -9.87
CA SER A 59 -13.49 -0.83 -10.90
C SER A 59 -12.12 -0.13 -10.96
N ARG A 60 -11.16 -0.77 -11.64
CA ARG A 60 -9.81 -0.21 -11.85
C ARG A 60 -9.83 1.01 -12.77
N GLU A 61 -10.79 1.07 -13.68
CA GLU A 61 -10.98 2.20 -14.59
C GLU A 61 -11.47 3.45 -13.82
N GLU A 62 -12.33 3.26 -12.81
CA GLU A 62 -12.79 4.35 -11.94
C GLU A 62 -11.63 4.90 -11.09
N GLU A 63 -10.83 4.01 -10.51
CA GLU A 63 -9.62 4.38 -9.79
C GLU A 63 -8.66 5.21 -10.67
N LYS A 64 -8.32 4.69 -11.85
CA LYS A 64 -7.44 5.36 -12.81
C LYS A 64 -7.93 6.75 -13.16
N ALA A 65 -9.24 6.90 -13.41
CA ALA A 65 -9.83 8.19 -13.72
C ALA A 65 -9.73 9.18 -12.53
N ASP A 66 -9.98 8.74 -11.29
CA ASP A 66 -9.83 9.57 -10.10
C ASP A 66 -8.37 9.97 -9.88
N LEU A 67 -7.44 9.03 -9.91
CA LEU A 67 -6.01 9.28 -9.69
C LEU A 67 -5.44 10.25 -10.75
N ALA A 68 -5.79 10.11 -12.02
CA ALA A 68 -5.38 11.05 -13.07
C ALA A 68 -5.94 12.46 -12.85
N SER A 69 -7.19 12.57 -12.39
CA SER A 69 -7.80 13.87 -12.05
C SER A 69 -7.11 14.55 -10.86
N ARG A 70 -6.68 13.75 -9.88
CA ARG A 70 -5.93 14.23 -8.70
C ARG A 70 -4.54 14.71 -9.06
N ALA A 71 -3.80 13.95 -9.88
CA ALA A 71 -2.48 14.37 -10.35
C ALA A 71 -2.53 15.74 -11.05
N THR A 72 -3.60 15.98 -11.82
CA THR A 72 -3.87 17.27 -12.48
C THR A 72 -4.17 18.39 -11.49
N SER A 73 -5.00 18.14 -10.46
CA SER A 73 -5.41 19.17 -9.48
C SER A 73 -4.32 19.55 -8.48
N ILE A 74 -3.38 18.65 -8.17
CA ILE A 74 -2.26 18.90 -7.26
C ILE A 74 -1.13 19.70 -7.96
N GLY A 75 -1.24 19.97 -9.27
CA GLY A 75 -0.26 20.77 -9.99
C GLY A 75 1.13 20.12 -10.01
N VAL A 76 1.20 18.79 -9.89
CA VAL A 76 2.44 18.02 -9.94
C VAL A 76 3.06 18.23 -11.31
N SER A 77 3.95 19.21 -11.40
CA SER A 77 4.84 19.41 -12.53
C SER A 77 5.95 18.38 -12.41
N ARG A 78 5.65 17.12 -12.73
CA ARG A 78 6.70 16.14 -13.01
C ARG A 78 7.48 16.69 -14.20
N GLY A 79 8.77 16.96 -13.97
CA GLY A 79 9.65 17.52 -14.99
C GLY A 79 9.51 16.75 -16.30
N THR A 80 9.37 17.48 -17.40
CA THR A 80 9.09 17.02 -18.77
C THR A 80 7.63 16.63 -19.01
N ALA A 81 6.94 17.47 -19.78
CA ALA A 81 5.61 17.22 -20.32
C ALA A 81 5.60 15.96 -21.20
N GLY A 82 5.26 14.83 -20.59
CA GLY A 82 4.59 13.69 -21.21
C GLY A 82 3.24 13.49 -20.52
N PRO A 83 2.26 12.81 -21.14
CA PRO A 83 0.99 12.55 -20.49
C PRO A 83 1.22 11.77 -19.19
N ILE A 84 0.95 12.42 -18.05
CA ILE A 84 0.80 11.77 -16.75
C ILE A 84 -0.37 10.80 -16.91
N GLY A 85 -0.09 9.49 -17.04
CA GLY A 85 -1.12 8.45 -17.09
C GLY A 85 -1.26 7.64 -18.40
N THR A 86 -0.18 7.28 -19.10
CA THR A 86 -0.29 6.33 -20.25
C THR A 86 0.53 5.06 -20.17
N LEU A 87 1.42 4.91 -19.18
CA LEU A 87 2.15 3.66 -18.95
C LEU A 87 1.49 2.85 -17.83
N ASP A 88 0.19 2.63 -17.96
CA ASP A 88 -0.53 1.66 -17.13
C ASP A 88 0.00 0.26 -17.43
N TRP A 89 0.49 -0.41 -16.39
CA TRP A 89 0.96 -1.78 -16.48
C TRP A 89 0.10 -2.68 -15.59
N ASN A 90 -0.71 -3.54 -16.22
CA ASN A 90 -1.63 -4.48 -15.57
C ASN A 90 -2.74 -3.83 -14.70
N GLY A 91 -3.10 -2.57 -14.94
CA GLY A 91 -4.00 -1.80 -14.07
C GLY A 91 -3.27 -1.09 -12.93
N CYS A 92 -1.95 -0.92 -13.04
CA CYS A 92 -1.09 -0.21 -12.11
C CYS A 92 -0.52 1.04 -12.78
N ASP A 93 -0.94 2.22 -12.31
CA ASP A 93 -0.50 3.49 -12.87
C ASP A 93 0.98 3.78 -12.54
N GLU A 94 1.61 4.63 -13.35
CA GLU A 94 3.00 5.06 -13.14
C GLU A 94 3.18 5.70 -11.76
N GLY A 95 4.22 5.28 -11.04
CA GLY A 95 4.53 5.77 -9.69
C GLY A 95 3.76 5.06 -8.58
N TRP A 96 3.27 3.85 -8.84
CA TRP A 96 2.54 3.02 -7.87
C TRP A 96 3.11 1.60 -7.80
N VAL A 97 3.05 1.01 -6.61
CA VAL A 97 3.06 -0.44 -6.41
C VAL A 97 1.64 -0.94 -6.32
N CYS A 98 1.33 -2.05 -6.99
CA CYS A 98 0.02 -2.69 -6.93
C CYS A 98 0.14 -4.17 -6.59
N ILE A 99 -0.66 -4.64 -5.65
CA ILE A 99 -0.83 -6.05 -5.32
C ILE A 99 -2.24 -6.52 -5.66
N TYR A 100 -2.35 -7.79 -6.00
CA TYR A 100 -3.57 -8.39 -6.51
C TYR A 100 -3.87 -9.71 -5.80
N GLU A 101 -5.15 -9.91 -5.51
CA GLU A 101 -5.67 -11.09 -4.80
C GLU A 101 -5.49 -12.40 -5.59
N HIS A 102 -5.50 -12.34 -6.92
CA HIS A 102 -5.39 -13.54 -7.75
C HIS A 102 -4.24 -13.47 -8.75
N GLN A 103 -3.91 -14.62 -9.33
CA GLN A 103 -2.90 -14.73 -10.40
C GLN A 103 -3.28 -13.88 -11.61
N ASN A 104 -2.28 -13.57 -12.43
CA ASN A 104 -2.44 -12.77 -13.66
C ASN A 104 -3.10 -11.42 -13.38
N PHE A 105 -2.76 -10.81 -12.24
CA PHE A 105 -3.24 -9.48 -11.84
C PHE A 105 -4.76 -9.45 -11.68
N GLY A 106 -5.38 -10.56 -11.23
CA GLY A 106 -6.82 -10.69 -11.07
C GLY A 106 -7.32 -10.36 -9.65
N GLY A 107 -8.64 -10.35 -9.47
CA GLY A 107 -9.26 -10.11 -8.17
C GLY A 107 -9.15 -8.67 -7.70
N ARG A 108 -9.34 -8.47 -6.39
CA ARG A 108 -9.21 -7.17 -5.73
C ARG A 108 -7.78 -6.65 -5.83
N LYS A 109 -7.63 -5.32 -5.91
CA LYS A 109 -6.34 -4.64 -6.01
C LYS A 109 -6.14 -3.63 -4.88
N LEU A 110 -4.94 -3.59 -4.31
CA LEU A 110 -4.46 -2.46 -3.50
C LEU A 110 -3.31 -1.76 -4.23
N SER A 111 -3.29 -0.43 -4.18
CA SER A 111 -2.27 0.42 -4.79
C SER A 111 -1.65 1.36 -3.77
N PHE A 112 -0.32 1.46 -3.77
CA PHE A 112 0.51 2.19 -2.81
C PHE A 112 1.49 3.13 -3.54
N ASN A 113 1.74 4.29 -2.95
CA ASN A 113 2.74 5.26 -3.41
C ASN A 113 3.20 6.22 -2.29
N ASP A 114 3.00 5.83 -1.03
CA ASP A 114 3.24 6.70 0.12
C ASP A 114 4.56 6.39 0.85
N GLU A 115 5.26 5.32 0.42
CA GLU A 115 6.56 4.88 0.94
C GLU A 115 6.53 4.54 2.43
N PHE A 116 5.38 4.01 2.90
CA PHE A 116 5.22 3.52 4.26
C PHE A 116 5.09 2.00 4.31
N TRP A 117 5.51 1.44 5.45
CA TRP A 117 5.15 0.07 5.81
C TRP A 117 3.69 0.04 6.28
N HIS A 118 2.95 -0.93 5.72
CA HIS A 118 1.55 -1.16 6.01
C HIS A 118 1.30 -2.62 6.39
N ASP A 119 0.41 -2.79 7.37
CA ASP A 119 -0.15 -4.08 7.77
C ASP A 119 -1.40 -4.35 6.93
N LEU A 120 -1.37 -5.40 6.09
CA LEU A 120 -2.47 -5.78 5.20
C LEU A 120 -3.71 -6.26 5.94
N ALA A 121 -3.62 -6.59 7.23
CA ALA A 121 -4.77 -6.96 8.05
C ALA A 121 -5.74 -5.78 8.19
N THR A 122 -5.21 -4.55 8.12
CA THR A 122 -5.97 -3.30 8.12
C THR A 122 -7.08 -3.30 7.06
N TRP A 123 -6.85 -3.97 5.92
CA TRP A 123 -7.77 -3.98 4.78
C TRP A 123 -8.28 -5.38 4.42
N ALA A 124 -8.20 -6.34 5.35
CA ALA A 124 -8.59 -7.73 5.14
C ALA A 124 -7.93 -8.34 3.87
N PHE A 125 -6.62 -8.12 3.74
CA PHE A 125 -5.81 -8.53 2.59
C PHE A 125 -4.58 -9.40 2.99
N VAL A 126 -4.47 -9.79 4.26
CA VAL A 126 -3.49 -10.80 4.72
C VAL A 126 -3.69 -12.10 3.98
N ASP A 127 -2.58 -12.70 3.55
CA ASP A 127 -2.57 -13.99 2.86
C ASP A 127 -3.43 -14.01 1.58
N MET A 128 -3.62 -12.85 0.94
CA MET A 128 -4.38 -12.74 -0.30
C MET A 128 -3.49 -12.47 -1.52
N THR A 129 -2.30 -11.92 -1.34
CA THR A 129 -1.49 -11.48 -2.48
C THR A 129 -0.94 -12.68 -3.26
N THR A 130 -1.30 -12.73 -4.54
CA THR A 130 -0.86 -13.78 -5.47
C THR A 130 -0.19 -13.23 -6.74
N SER A 131 -0.33 -11.94 -7.03
CA SER A 131 0.46 -11.26 -8.06
C SER A 131 0.71 -9.80 -7.72
N PHE A 132 1.73 -9.20 -8.35
CA PHE A 132 2.06 -7.78 -8.15
C PHE A 132 2.49 -7.09 -9.44
N THR A 133 2.43 -5.78 -9.44
CA THR A 133 3.13 -4.91 -10.40
C THR A 133 3.72 -3.74 -9.64
N ASN A 134 5.03 -3.59 -9.68
CA ASN A 134 5.72 -2.38 -9.27
C ASN A 134 5.97 -1.54 -10.52
N ASN A 135 5.20 -0.44 -10.64
CA ASN A 135 5.34 0.55 -11.70
C ASN A 135 5.90 1.87 -11.16
N GLN A 136 6.56 1.83 -10.00
CA GLN A 136 7.37 2.93 -9.50
C GLN A 136 8.60 3.09 -10.39
N GLY A 137 8.91 4.33 -10.78
CA GLY A 137 10.06 4.62 -11.65
C GLY A 137 9.87 4.42 -13.17
N GLY A 138 8.67 4.07 -13.64
CA GLY A 138 8.33 3.92 -15.07
C GLY A 138 8.19 5.23 -15.84
N GLY A 139 9.24 6.06 -15.87
CA GLY A 139 9.21 7.34 -16.58
C GLY A 139 9.34 7.22 -18.10
N LEU A 140 9.29 8.36 -18.80
CA LEU A 140 9.40 8.48 -20.28
C LEU A 140 10.68 7.83 -20.87
N PHE A 141 11.73 7.63 -20.07
CA PHE A 141 13.01 7.04 -20.48
C PHE A 141 13.21 5.60 -19.99
N GLY A 142 12.16 4.98 -19.45
CA GLY A 142 12.23 3.66 -18.84
C GLY A 142 12.56 3.71 -17.35
N CYS A 143 12.82 2.52 -16.82
CA CYS A 143 12.88 2.22 -15.40
C CYS A 143 14.09 2.86 -14.74
N SER A 144 13.85 3.63 -13.67
CA SER A 144 14.88 4.39 -12.98
C SER A 144 15.83 3.52 -12.14
N GLY A 145 15.51 2.25 -11.91
CA GLY A 145 16.28 1.34 -11.06
C GLY A 145 16.16 1.62 -9.56
N SER A 146 15.28 2.55 -9.15
CA SER A 146 15.46 3.28 -7.89
C SER A 146 14.39 3.04 -6.83
N ASP A 147 13.23 2.47 -7.21
CA ASP A 147 12.01 2.55 -6.40
C ASP A 147 11.38 1.16 -6.23
N SER A 148 11.87 0.43 -5.23
CA SER A 148 11.49 -0.97 -4.99
C SER A 148 10.49 -1.07 -3.85
N GLY A 149 9.42 -1.83 -4.06
CA GLY A 149 8.54 -2.26 -2.99
C GLY A 149 9.01 -3.56 -2.33
N ILE A 150 8.43 -3.87 -1.17
CA ILE A 150 8.71 -5.11 -0.43
C ILE A 150 7.40 -5.73 0.04
N LEU A 151 7.24 -7.03 -0.17
CA LEU A 151 6.24 -7.85 0.51
C LEU A 151 6.92 -8.59 1.67
N GLY A 152 6.30 -8.59 2.84
CA GLY A 152 6.74 -9.32 4.02
C GLY A 152 5.70 -10.34 4.47
N ASP A 153 6.15 -11.46 5.04
CA ASP A 153 5.29 -12.55 5.51
C ASP A 153 5.05 -12.56 7.02
N GLY A 154 5.41 -11.47 7.73
CA GLY A 154 5.35 -11.38 9.19
C GLY A 154 6.33 -12.28 9.96
N ALA A 155 6.96 -13.27 9.32
CA ALA A 155 7.91 -14.21 9.90
C ALA A 155 9.38 -13.88 9.58
N GLY A 156 9.61 -12.87 8.74
CA GLY A 156 10.92 -12.35 8.37
C GLY A 156 11.40 -12.73 6.97
N ASP A 157 10.60 -13.47 6.19
CA ASP A 157 10.85 -13.70 4.78
C ASP A 157 10.25 -12.54 3.96
N ASN A 158 11.11 -11.89 3.17
CA ASN A 158 10.71 -10.78 2.32
C ASN A 158 10.87 -11.12 0.83
N LEU A 159 9.93 -10.66 0.02
CA LEU A 159 10.03 -10.64 -1.44
C LEU A 159 10.22 -9.20 -1.90
N THR A 160 11.35 -8.93 -2.56
CA THR A 160 11.61 -7.62 -3.17
C THR A 160 10.88 -7.51 -4.51
N MET A 161 10.06 -6.47 -4.65
CA MET A 161 9.45 -6.06 -5.90
C MET A 161 10.30 -4.94 -6.49
N THR A 162 11.32 -5.29 -7.28
CA THR A 162 12.19 -4.28 -7.91
C THR A 162 11.36 -3.33 -8.79
N ASP A 163 11.84 -2.11 -8.98
CA ASP A 163 11.18 -1.13 -9.83
C ASP A 163 10.92 -1.70 -11.23
N CYS A 164 9.82 -1.29 -11.84
CA CYS A 164 9.39 -1.83 -13.14
C CYS A 164 9.44 -3.37 -13.24
N THR A 165 8.91 -4.06 -12.24
CA THR A 165 8.68 -5.50 -12.35
C THR A 165 7.24 -5.88 -12.07
N ALA A 166 6.82 -6.98 -12.66
CA ALA A 166 5.54 -7.58 -12.37
C ALA A 166 5.74 -9.09 -12.27
N SER A 167 5.01 -9.71 -11.35
CA SER A 167 4.90 -11.16 -11.28
C SER A 167 3.44 -11.55 -11.30
N ALA A 168 3.03 -12.35 -12.28
CA ALA A 168 1.67 -12.88 -12.39
C ALA A 168 1.39 -14.03 -11.39
N ASN A 169 2.41 -14.50 -10.66
CA ASN A 169 2.34 -15.58 -9.69
C ASN A 169 3.56 -15.53 -8.75
N LEU A 170 3.35 -15.49 -7.43
CA LEU A 170 4.44 -15.43 -6.44
C LEU A 170 5.01 -16.80 -6.06
N GLY A 171 4.54 -17.87 -6.69
CA GLY A 171 5.00 -19.24 -6.47
C GLY A 171 4.75 -19.69 -5.04
N THR A 172 5.83 -20.05 -4.33
CA THR A 172 5.76 -20.45 -2.91
C THR A 172 5.46 -19.29 -1.95
N TYR A 173 5.43 -18.05 -2.46
CA TYR A 173 5.10 -16.85 -1.71
C TYR A 173 3.64 -16.40 -1.92
N ASN A 174 2.85 -17.12 -2.74
CA ASN A 174 1.42 -16.83 -2.87
C ASN A 174 0.75 -16.95 -1.51
N ASP A 175 -0.18 -16.04 -1.23
CA ASP A 175 -1.07 -16.10 -0.08
C ASP A 175 -0.31 -16.19 1.26
N ARG A 176 0.85 -15.51 1.33
CA ARG A 176 1.71 -15.42 2.53
C ARG A 176 1.96 -13.99 3.00
N THR A 177 1.51 -12.99 2.24
CA THR A 177 1.89 -11.60 2.53
C THR A 177 1.04 -11.05 3.66
N GLU A 178 1.72 -10.54 4.69
CA GLU A 178 1.11 -9.83 5.82
C GLU A 178 1.41 -8.32 5.78
N ASP A 179 2.60 -7.94 5.28
CA ASP A 179 3.07 -6.56 5.25
C ASP A 179 3.48 -6.12 3.83
N ILE A 180 3.38 -4.82 3.57
CA ILE A 180 3.86 -4.21 2.32
C ILE A 180 4.55 -2.87 2.58
N HIS A 181 5.57 -2.56 1.78
CA HIS A 181 6.13 -1.23 1.61
C HIS A 181 6.13 -0.84 0.14
N GLY A 182 5.74 0.41 -0.16
CA GLY A 182 5.90 1.04 -1.47
C GLY A 182 4.94 2.19 -1.71
#